data_AF-A0A536SSL2-F1
#
_entry.id   AF-A0A536SSL2-F1
#
_cell.length_a   1.000
_cell.length_b   1.000
_cell.length_c   1.000
_cell.angle_alpha   90.00
_cell.angle_beta   90.00
_cell.angle_gamma   90.00
#
_symmetry.space_group_name_H-M   'P 1'
#
loop_
_entity.id
_entity.type
_entity.pdbx_description
1 polymer ?
#
loop_
_entity_poly.entity_id
_entity_poly.type
_entity_poly.pdbx_seq_one_letter_code
_entity_poly.pdbx_strand_id
1 'polypeptide(L)'
;MFEVDPLWPKPLPNHWVLGGTIGVWVDEQDHVWVIHRGAGGGAGGLHDNEKGLELKPPISECCRTAPPILVFDQAGNLVRSWGGPGPGYEWPEGAHGVHVDYKGNVWLGGNGKGDAHVLKFTKEGKFLMQLGRYGKSGGSNDPENFGRVAKIWVDPKTNEAYIADGYGNRRVAVVDADTGKMKRYWGAYGNKPNDAPMGNYDPKAPPAQQFRNPVHCVERSNDGLVYVCDRQGDRVQVFQPEGKFVKEAFYAKETLASGSAWDITFSKDREQRFMFLADGQNEKVRVILRETLEEISNFGDGGRQPGQFYGVHSIATDSKGNLYTTETYEGKRVQKFVYKGLGSNLLKERKQTLAVAESSAGGLINAAFVAAPGASAWYLGGCVVYTGASRPALLGIAPQDMTGMRPASEPYAELLARRVRDRLGATWGLSETGASGPSGNRYGDKPGHACIAVSGPIEAVITVETGSADREANMWTFARRALELFESCLRKAP
;
A
#
# COMPACT_ATOMS: atom_id res chain seq x y z
N MET A 1 3.92 -6.60 8.40
CA MET A 1 3.89 -7.95 7.83
C MET A 1 2.48 -8.24 7.36
N PHE A 2 2.39 -8.96 6.25
CA PHE A 2 1.15 -9.39 5.63
C PHE A 2 1.19 -10.90 5.46
N GLU A 3 0.10 -11.58 5.78
CA GLU A 3 -0.10 -13.00 5.49
C GLU A 3 -1.31 -13.15 4.58
N VAL A 4 -1.21 -13.99 3.56
CA VAL A 4 -2.37 -14.33 2.73
C VAL A 4 -3.42 -15.06 3.56
N ASP A 5 -4.69 -14.70 3.37
CA ASP A 5 -5.83 -15.47 3.84
C ASP A 5 -6.30 -16.39 2.69
N PRO A 6 -5.94 -17.69 2.69
CA PRO A 6 -6.27 -18.58 1.59
C PRO A 6 -7.75 -18.95 1.53
N LEU A 7 -8.55 -18.56 2.53
CA LEU A 7 -9.98 -18.83 2.61
C LEU A 7 -10.84 -17.66 2.14
N TRP A 8 -10.20 -16.57 1.71
CA TRP A 8 -10.87 -15.38 1.17
C TRP A 8 -10.52 -15.21 -0.33
N PRO A 9 -11.50 -14.88 -1.20
CA PRO A 9 -12.93 -14.78 -0.92
C PRO A 9 -13.58 -16.16 -0.80
N LYS A 10 -14.82 -16.23 -0.29
CA LYS A 10 -15.58 -17.48 -0.27
C LYS A 10 -15.96 -17.91 -1.70
N PRO A 11 -16.26 -19.21 -1.93
CA PRO A 11 -16.71 -19.69 -3.23
C PRO A 11 -17.89 -18.86 -3.77
N LEU A 12 -17.81 -18.50 -5.05
CA LEU A 12 -18.88 -17.77 -5.72
C LEU A 12 -20.10 -18.68 -5.95
N PRO A 13 -21.33 -18.13 -5.90
CA PRO A 13 -22.53 -18.89 -6.23
C PRO A 13 -22.63 -19.17 -7.75
N ASN A 14 -23.65 -19.91 -8.17
CA ASN A 14 -24.06 -20.05 -9.58
C ASN A 14 -22.99 -20.60 -10.53
N HIS A 15 -22.00 -21.33 -10.01
CA HIS A 15 -20.82 -21.78 -10.78
C HIS A 15 -20.10 -20.63 -11.48
N TRP A 16 -20.05 -19.47 -10.81
CA TRP A 16 -19.36 -18.30 -11.32
C TRP A 16 -17.86 -18.43 -11.18
N VAL A 17 -17.17 -17.98 -12.23
CA VAL A 17 -15.71 -17.86 -12.27
C VAL A 17 -15.31 -16.46 -12.72
N LEU A 18 -14.16 -16.02 -12.22
CA LEU A 18 -13.55 -14.74 -12.56
C LEU A 18 -12.63 -14.91 -13.76
N GLY A 19 -12.70 -13.98 -14.70
CA GLY A 19 -11.58 -13.74 -15.61
C GLY A 19 -10.52 -12.86 -14.95
N GLY A 20 -9.71 -12.19 -15.76
CA GLY A 20 -8.66 -11.29 -15.31
C GLY A 20 -9.24 -10.18 -14.45
N THR A 21 -8.91 -10.20 -13.16
CA THR A 21 -9.31 -9.18 -12.20
C THR A 21 -8.35 -8.00 -12.27
N ILE A 22 -8.90 -6.79 -12.36
CA ILE A 22 -8.18 -5.63 -12.93
C ILE A 22 -8.32 -4.37 -12.08
N GLY A 23 -9.33 -4.30 -11.23
CA GLY A 23 -9.50 -3.19 -10.30
C GLY A 23 -10.04 -3.70 -8.98
N VAL A 24 -9.52 -3.14 -7.90
CA VAL A 24 -10.05 -3.32 -6.55
C VAL A 24 -10.16 -1.99 -5.83
N TRP A 25 -11.23 -1.83 -5.06
CA TRP A 25 -11.41 -0.69 -4.17
C TRP A 25 -12.05 -1.17 -2.87
N VAL A 26 -11.75 -0.48 -1.76
CA VAL A 26 -12.43 -0.70 -0.48
C VAL A 26 -13.22 0.55 -0.12
N ASP A 27 -14.54 0.39 0.03
CA ASP A 27 -15.44 1.49 0.37
C ASP A 27 -15.49 1.79 1.88
N GLU A 28 -16.31 2.75 2.27
CA GLU A 28 -16.43 3.20 3.65
C GLU A 28 -17.04 2.17 4.62
N GLN A 29 -17.64 1.08 4.11
CA GLN A 29 -18.11 -0.06 4.91
C GLN A 29 -17.08 -1.20 4.97
N ASP A 30 -15.87 -0.99 4.47
CA ASP A 30 -14.89 -2.04 4.19
C ASP A 30 -15.41 -3.13 3.22
N HIS A 31 -16.37 -2.79 2.36
CA HIS A 31 -16.70 -3.68 1.26
C HIS A 31 -15.63 -3.62 0.19
N VAL A 32 -15.23 -4.78 -0.30
CA VAL A 32 -14.21 -4.95 -1.33
C VAL A 32 -14.89 -5.07 -2.69
N TRP A 33 -14.77 -4.02 -3.47
CA TRP A 33 -15.29 -3.92 -4.83
C TRP A 33 -14.24 -4.44 -5.80
N VAL A 34 -14.62 -5.41 -6.62
CA VAL A 34 -13.78 -6.01 -7.65
C VAL A 34 -14.44 -5.80 -8.99
N ILE A 35 -13.65 -5.35 -9.97
CA ILE A 35 -14.01 -5.41 -11.38
C ILE A 35 -13.11 -6.42 -12.09
N HIS A 36 -13.71 -7.25 -12.94
CA HIS A 36 -12.99 -8.25 -13.73
C HIS A 36 -13.42 -8.22 -15.20
N ARG A 37 -12.55 -8.73 -16.07
CA ARG A 37 -12.87 -8.96 -17.48
C ARG A 37 -13.54 -10.34 -17.62
N GLY A 38 -14.62 -10.39 -18.39
CA GLY A 38 -15.43 -11.61 -18.58
C GLY A 38 -14.94 -12.52 -19.70
N ALA A 39 -15.86 -13.29 -20.31
CA ALA A 39 -15.62 -14.29 -21.37
C ALA A 39 -15.08 -13.77 -22.73
N GLY A 40 -14.79 -12.47 -22.87
CA GLY A 40 -14.24 -11.91 -24.10
C GLY A 40 -12.81 -12.39 -24.39
N GLY A 41 -12.52 -12.79 -25.63
CA GLY A 41 -11.28 -13.45 -26.06
C GLY A 41 -10.02 -12.57 -26.12
N GLY A 42 -9.68 -11.89 -25.02
CA GLY A 42 -8.45 -11.11 -24.87
C GLY A 42 -7.57 -11.60 -23.71
N ALA A 43 -6.47 -10.88 -23.44
CA ALA A 43 -5.60 -11.16 -22.30
C ALA A 43 -6.36 -11.00 -20.97
N GLY A 44 -6.64 -12.14 -20.31
CA GLY A 44 -7.49 -12.22 -19.12
C GLY A 44 -8.93 -12.66 -19.37
N GLY A 45 -9.30 -13.05 -20.58
CA GLY A 45 -10.57 -13.73 -20.84
C GLY A 45 -10.62 -15.14 -20.25
N LEU A 46 -11.83 -15.65 -20.07
CA LEU A 46 -12.05 -17.06 -19.75
C LEU A 46 -11.94 -17.93 -21.01
N HIS A 47 -11.11 -18.97 -20.94
CA HIS A 47 -10.98 -20.03 -21.93
C HIS A 47 -12.23 -20.93 -21.91
N ASP A 48 -12.48 -21.65 -23.00
CA ASP A 48 -13.69 -22.48 -23.15
C ASP A 48 -13.79 -23.59 -22.10
N ASN A 49 -12.65 -24.12 -21.62
CA ASN A 49 -12.62 -25.09 -20.52
C ASN A 49 -12.90 -24.46 -19.14
N GLU A 50 -12.79 -23.14 -18.99
CA GLU A 50 -13.15 -22.43 -17.76
C GLU A 50 -14.64 -22.03 -17.75
N LYS A 51 -15.26 -21.88 -18.93
CA LYS A 51 -16.65 -21.41 -19.10
C LYS A 51 -17.57 -22.41 -19.82
N GLY A 52 -17.31 -23.71 -19.69
CA GLY A 52 -18.00 -24.73 -20.48
C GLY A 52 -19.52 -24.79 -20.33
N LEU A 53 -20.08 -24.30 -19.21
CA LEU A 53 -21.54 -24.18 -18.99
C LEU A 53 -22.17 -23.01 -19.78
N GLU A 54 -21.36 -22.05 -20.22
CA GLU A 54 -21.79 -20.89 -21.03
C GLU A 54 -21.80 -21.18 -22.54
N LEU A 55 -21.06 -22.21 -22.99
CA LEU A 55 -20.95 -22.57 -24.40
C LEU A 55 -22.25 -23.12 -24.99
N LYS A 56 -22.35 -23.10 -26.32
CA LYS A 56 -23.51 -23.59 -27.08
C LYS A 56 -23.07 -24.58 -28.18
N PRO A 57 -23.33 -25.89 -28.01
CA PRO A 57 -23.89 -26.54 -26.82
C PRO A 57 -22.94 -26.46 -25.60
N PRO A 58 -23.44 -26.57 -24.36
CA PRO A 58 -22.58 -26.66 -23.18
C PRO A 58 -21.68 -27.90 -23.27
N ILE A 59 -20.42 -27.78 -22.85
CA ILE A 59 -19.44 -28.88 -22.89
C ILE A 59 -19.15 -29.47 -21.49
N SER A 60 -19.64 -28.83 -20.42
CA SER A 60 -19.48 -29.28 -19.04
C SER A 60 -20.55 -28.67 -18.13
N GLU A 61 -20.78 -29.28 -16.95
CA GLU A 61 -21.74 -28.82 -15.94
C GLU A 61 -21.31 -27.52 -15.23
N CYS A 62 -20.03 -27.15 -15.37
CA CYS A 62 -19.42 -25.92 -14.87
C CYS A 62 -18.53 -25.35 -15.98
N CYS A 63 -18.24 -24.06 -16.08
CA CYS A 63 -18.67 -22.95 -15.25
C CYS A 63 -19.17 -21.84 -16.16
N ARG A 64 -19.60 -20.69 -15.61
CA ARG A 64 -19.97 -19.52 -16.41
C ARG A 64 -19.38 -18.24 -15.83
N THR A 65 -19.27 -17.22 -16.66
CA THR A 65 -18.68 -15.94 -16.26
C THR A 65 -19.51 -15.25 -15.17
N ALA A 66 -18.84 -14.74 -14.13
CA ALA A 66 -19.49 -13.89 -13.12
C ALA A 66 -19.89 -12.51 -13.70
N PRO A 67 -20.84 -11.77 -13.07
CA PRO A 67 -21.06 -10.36 -13.40
C PRO A 67 -19.79 -9.53 -13.22
N PRO A 68 -19.52 -8.52 -14.08
CA PRO A 68 -18.25 -7.80 -14.08
C PRO A 68 -17.87 -7.14 -12.75
N ILE A 69 -18.86 -6.64 -12.00
CA ILE A 69 -18.68 -6.08 -10.66
C ILE A 69 -19.13 -7.11 -9.63
N LEU A 70 -18.24 -7.36 -8.66
CA LEU A 70 -18.50 -8.17 -7.48
C LEU A 70 -18.10 -7.38 -6.24
N VAL A 71 -18.91 -7.47 -5.19
CA VAL A 71 -18.67 -6.78 -3.93
C VAL A 71 -18.68 -7.80 -2.81
N PHE A 72 -17.60 -7.82 -2.03
CA PHE A 72 -17.44 -8.73 -0.91
C PHE A 72 -17.40 -7.97 0.41
N ASP A 73 -17.86 -8.58 1.49
CA ASP A 73 -17.51 -8.11 2.83
C ASP A 73 -16.10 -8.58 3.24
N GLN A 74 -15.61 -8.06 4.38
CA GLN A 74 -14.29 -8.46 4.92
C GLN A 74 -14.18 -9.96 5.24
N ALA A 75 -15.30 -10.67 5.43
CA ALA A 75 -15.35 -12.10 5.66
C ALA A 75 -15.39 -12.91 4.35
N GLY A 76 -15.43 -12.25 3.20
CA GLY A 76 -15.40 -12.86 1.88
C GLY A 76 -16.75 -13.33 1.37
N ASN A 77 -17.86 -12.94 2.01
CA ASN A 77 -19.19 -13.19 1.47
C ASN A 77 -19.44 -12.24 0.29
N LEU A 78 -19.97 -12.77 -0.81
CA LEU A 78 -20.47 -11.94 -1.89
C LEU A 78 -21.76 -11.25 -1.44
N VAL A 79 -21.74 -9.92 -1.34
CA VAL A 79 -22.88 -9.10 -0.90
C VAL A 79 -23.59 -8.41 -2.05
N ARG A 80 -22.93 -8.27 -3.22
CA ARG A 80 -23.51 -7.65 -4.41
C ARG A 80 -22.80 -8.09 -5.68
N SER A 81 -23.54 -8.11 -6.79
CA SER A 81 -22.99 -8.31 -8.12
C SER A 81 -23.83 -7.62 -9.18
N TRP A 82 -23.22 -6.92 -10.13
CA TRP A 82 -23.90 -6.29 -11.28
C TRP A 82 -22.90 -5.95 -12.39
N GLY A 83 -23.35 -5.26 -13.44
CA GLY A 83 -22.49 -4.72 -14.50
C GLY A 83 -22.72 -5.33 -15.87
N GLY A 84 -22.09 -4.74 -16.87
CA GLY A 84 -22.19 -5.14 -18.27
C GLY A 84 -22.94 -4.13 -19.16
N PRO A 85 -23.02 -4.41 -20.48
CA PRO A 85 -23.73 -3.58 -21.44
C PRO A 85 -25.19 -3.34 -21.04
N GLY A 86 -25.65 -2.11 -21.23
CA GLY A 86 -27.02 -1.71 -20.90
C GLY A 86 -27.41 -0.41 -21.60
N PRO A 87 -28.69 -0.01 -21.51
CA PRO A 87 -29.18 1.18 -22.18
C PRO A 87 -28.65 2.46 -21.53
N GLY A 88 -28.36 3.47 -22.36
CA GLY A 88 -28.00 4.82 -21.91
C GLY A 88 -26.52 5.07 -21.65
N TYR A 89 -25.67 4.05 -21.75
CA TYR A 89 -24.23 4.16 -21.59
C TYR A 89 -23.47 3.19 -22.50
N GLU A 90 -22.21 3.52 -22.75
CA GLU A 90 -21.29 2.69 -23.53
C GLU A 90 -20.46 1.86 -22.54
N TRP A 91 -20.77 0.58 -22.33
CA TRP A 91 -19.96 -0.26 -21.43
C TRP A 91 -18.55 -0.45 -22.02
N PRO A 92 -17.47 -0.38 -21.21
CA PRO A 92 -16.12 -0.49 -21.74
C PRO A 92 -15.85 -1.84 -22.40
N GLU A 93 -15.16 -1.83 -23.55
CA GLU A 93 -14.73 -3.05 -24.23
C GLU A 93 -13.76 -3.85 -23.36
N GLY A 94 -12.86 -3.14 -22.68
CA GLY A 94 -11.96 -3.72 -21.69
C GLY A 94 -12.08 -2.95 -20.40
N ALA A 95 -12.95 -3.38 -19.48
CA ALA A 95 -13.01 -2.80 -18.14
C ALA A 95 -11.59 -2.61 -17.54
N HIS A 96 -11.42 -1.62 -16.67
CA HIS A 96 -10.15 -1.41 -15.96
C HIS A 96 -10.34 -1.02 -14.48
N GLY A 97 -10.21 0.26 -14.11
CA GLY A 97 -10.31 0.70 -12.72
C GLY A 97 -11.75 0.79 -12.21
N VAL A 98 -11.93 0.48 -10.92
CA VAL A 98 -13.16 0.73 -10.15
C VAL A 98 -12.82 1.62 -8.96
N HIS A 99 -13.67 2.60 -8.67
CA HIS A 99 -13.56 3.45 -7.47
C HIS A 99 -14.95 3.77 -6.94
N VAL A 100 -15.11 3.74 -5.63
CA VAL A 100 -16.36 4.15 -4.97
C VAL A 100 -16.09 5.45 -4.23
N ASP A 101 -16.72 6.53 -4.68
CA ASP A 101 -16.53 7.85 -4.09
C ASP A 101 -17.28 8.01 -2.75
N TYR A 102 -16.97 9.09 -2.05
CA TYR A 102 -17.53 9.43 -0.75
C TYR A 102 -19.04 9.74 -0.75
N LYS A 103 -19.67 9.90 -1.93
CA LYS A 103 -21.11 10.05 -2.11
C LYS A 103 -21.79 8.71 -2.46
N GLY A 104 -21.04 7.61 -2.51
CA GLY A 104 -21.53 6.30 -2.89
C GLY A 104 -21.71 6.11 -4.40
N ASN A 105 -21.01 6.87 -5.23
CA ASN A 105 -21.00 6.62 -6.68
C ASN A 105 -19.84 5.72 -7.07
N VAL A 106 -20.11 4.78 -7.98
CA VAL A 106 -19.14 3.83 -8.53
C VAL A 106 -18.65 4.34 -9.88
N TRP A 107 -17.35 4.59 -9.99
CA TRP A 107 -16.66 5.10 -11.16
C TRP A 107 -15.90 3.98 -11.86
N LEU A 108 -16.10 3.84 -13.17
CA LEU A 108 -15.47 2.81 -14.00
C LEU A 108 -14.68 3.42 -15.15
N GLY A 109 -13.44 2.97 -15.32
CA GLY A 109 -12.63 3.20 -16.51
C GLY A 109 -12.55 1.97 -17.41
N GLY A 110 -11.94 2.15 -18.58
CA GLY A 110 -11.72 1.07 -19.54
C GLY A 110 -10.47 1.28 -20.36
N ASN A 111 -9.85 0.20 -20.82
CA ASN A 111 -8.63 0.18 -21.61
C ASN A 111 -8.73 -0.61 -22.93
N GLY A 112 -9.95 -0.96 -23.35
CA GLY A 112 -10.25 -1.50 -24.67
C GLY A 112 -9.88 -0.54 -25.79
N LYS A 113 -9.86 -1.02 -27.03
CA LYS A 113 -9.24 -0.28 -28.14
C LYS A 113 -9.91 1.07 -28.35
N GLY A 114 -11.25 1.11 -28.28
CA GLY A 114 -12.08 2.30 -28.42
C GLY A 114 -12.48 2.97 -27.10
N ASP A 115 -12.04 2.47 -25.95
CA ASP A 115 -12.42 3.05 -24.66
C ASP A 115 -11.83 4.46 -24.51
N ALA A 116 -12.72 5.44 -24.45
CA ALA A 116 -12.41 6.88 -24.43
C ALA A 116 -13.36 7.66 -23.50
N HIS A 117 -13.94 6.94 -22.54
CA HIS A 117 -14.97 7.43 -21.64
C HIS A 117 -14.76 6.89 -20.21
N VAL A 118 -15.47 7.50 -19.26
CA VAL A 118 -15.60 7.07 -17.86
C VAL A 118 -17.08 6.95 -17.54
N LEU A 119 -17.47 5.90 -16.82
CA LEU A 119 -18.86 5.69 -16.39
C LEU A 119 -19.00 5.90 -14.89
N LYS A 120 -20.18 6.39 -14.48
CA LYS A 120 -20.56 6.60 -13.08
C LYS A 120 -21.92 5.95 -12.81
N PHE A 121 -22.01 5.18 -11.73
CA PHE A 121 -23.20 4.45 -11.29
C PHE A 121 -23.48 4.69 -9.80
N THR A 122 -24.66 4.33 -9.31
CA THR A 122 -24.88 4.13 -7.86
C THR A 122 -24.22 2.82 -7.41
N LYS A 123 -24.09 2.60 -6.10
CA LYS A 123 -23.65 1.29 -5.57
C LYS A 123 -24.52 0.14 -6.09
N GLU A 124 -25.80 0.37 -6.38
CA GLU A 124 -26.78 -0.62 -6.87
C GLU A 124 -26.69 -0.86 -8.39
N GLY A 125 -25.77 -0.18 -9.10
CA GLY A 125 -25.57 -0.35 -10.53
C GLY A 125 -26.52 0.47 -11.39
N LYS A 126 -27.23 1.46 -10.83
CA LYS A 126 -28.03 2.40 -11.62
C LYS A 126 -27.10 3.41 -12.29
N PHE A 127 -27.18 3.56 -13.61
CA PHE A 127 -26.39 4.52 -14.36
C PHE A 127 -26.70 5.97 -13.95
N LEU A 128 -25.66 6.78 -13.78
CA LEU A 128 -25.73 8.19 -13.38
C LEU A 128 -25.18 9.13 -14.44
N MET A 129 -23.98 8.86 -14.93
CA MET A 129 -23.28 9.78 -15.83
C MET A 129 -22.23 9.04 -16.66
N GLN A 130 -21.99 9.53 -17.87
CA GLN A 130 -20.85 9.16 -18.71
C GLN A 130 -20.10 10.42 -19.11
N LEU A 131 -18.78 10.38 -19.00
CA LEU A 131 -17.86 11.42 -19.47
C LEU A 131 -17.10 10.88 -20.68
N GLY A 132 -16.99 11.66 -21.76
CA GLY A 132 -16.41 11.21 -23.03
C GLY A 132 -17.28 10.19 -23.77
N ARG A 133 -16.83 9.78 -24.96
CA ARG A 133 -17.56 8.87 -25.85
C ARG A 133 -16.65 7.80 -26.44
N TYR A 134 -17.18 6.59 -26.63
CA TYR A 134 -16.45 5.49 -27.27
C TYR A 134 -15.91 5.89 -28.65
N GLY A 135 -14.64 5.59 -28.90
CA GLY A 135 -13.96 5.84 -30.17
C GLY A 135 -13.72 7.32 -30.49
N LYS A 136 -13.92 8.24 -29.53
CA LYS A 136 -13.80 9.70 -29.74
C LYS A 136 -12.53 10.33 -29.17
N SER A 137 -11.57 9.54 -28.69
CA SER A 137 -10.31 10.07 -28.15
C SER A 137 -9.58 10.95 -29.18
N GLY A 138 -9.35 12.22 -28.84
CA GLY A 138 -8.49 13.15 -29.58
C GLY A 138 -7.05 13.23 -29.07
N GLY A 139 -6.62 12.29 -28.22
CA GLY A 139 -5.28 12.26 -27.63
C GLY A 139 -5.15 13.03 -26.31
N SER A 140 -3.92 13.22 -25.83
CA SER A 140 -3.64 13.71 -24.48
C SER A 140 -4.08 15.15 -24.21
N ASN A 141 -4.40 15.92 -25.25
CA ASN A 141 -4.84 17.30 -25.12
C ASN A 141 -6.33 17.49 -25.43
N ASP A 142 -7.08 16.41 -25.67
CA ASP A 142 -8.53 16.45 -25.85
C ASP A 142 -9.24 16.80 -24.51
N PRO A 143 -9.98 17.92 -24.43
CA PRO A 143 -10.65 18.32 -23.21
C PRO A 143 -11.99 17.60 -22.95
N GLU A 144 -12.52 16.88 -23.94
CA GLU A 144 -13.87 16.28 -23.90
C GLU A 144 -13.83 14.76 -23.76
N ASN A 145 -12.80 14.10 -24.30
CA ASN A 145 -12.69 12.64 -24.27
C ASN A 145 -11.41 12.17 -23.58
N PHE A 146 -11.40 10.87 -23.26
CA PHE A 146 -10.29 10.19 -22.62
C PHE A 146 -9.61 9.23 -23.59
N GLY A 147 -8.53 8.61 -23.16
CA GLY A 147 -7.75 7.64 -23.92
C GLY A 147 -7.39 6.48 -23.03
N ARG A 148 -8.34 5.54 -22.89
CA ARG A 148 -8.17 4.28 -22.17
C ARG A 148 -7.78 4.49 -20.68
N VAL A 149 -8.77 4.93 -19.90
CA VAL A 149 -8.62 5.29 -18.49
C VAL A 149 -8.27 4.08 -17.62
N ALA A 150 -7.16 4.20 -16.88
CA ALA A 150 -6.67 3.15 -16.00
C ALA A 150 -7.29 3.24 -14.59
N LYS A 151 -7.30 4.42 -13.97
CA LYS A 151 -7.78 4.58 -12.59
C LYS A 151 -8.43 5.93 -12.36
N ILE A 152 -9.37 5.97 -11.40
CA ILE A 152 -10.09 7.16 -10.97
C ILE A 152 -9.99 7.23 -9.45
N TRP A 153 -9.81 8.43 -8.91
CA TRP A 153 -9.92 8.71 -7.48
C TRP A 153 -10.64 10.05 -7.27
N VAL A 154 -11.57 10.14 -6.32
CA VAL A 154 -12.36 11.35 -6.07
C VAL A 154 -12.03 11.95 -4.70
N ASP A 155 -11.69 13.24 -4.67
CA ASP A 155 -11.44 13.96 -3.42
C ASP A 155 -12.74 14.29 -2.67
N PRO A 156 -12.95 13.78 -1.45
CA PRO A 156 -14.08 14.19 -0.63
C PRO A 156 -14.07 15.67 -0.24
N LYS A 157 -12.91 16.33 -0.21
CA LYS A 157 -12.79 17.74 0.20
C LYS A 157 -13.15 18.72 -0.92
N THR A 158 -12.73 18.44 -2.15
CA THR A 158 -12.93 19.35 -3.29
C THR A 158 -13.95 18.87 -4.31
N ASN A 159 -14.43 17.63 -4.18
CA ASN A 159 -15.28 16.97 -5.19
C ASN A 159 -14.64 16.94 -6.59
N GLU A 160 -13.31 16.88 -6.65
CA GLU A 160 -12.56 16.72 -7.89
C GLU A 160 -12.21 15.25 -8.10
N ALA A 161 -12.48 14.72 -9.30
CA ALA A 161 -12.05 13.40 -9.70
C ALA A 161 -10.74 13.49 -10.49
N TYR A 162 -9.71 12.82 -9.99
CA TYR A 162 -8.41 12.64 -10.60
C TYR A 162 -8.43 11.33 -11.40
N ILE A 163 -8.02 11.40 -12.66
CA ILE A 163 -8.15 10.32 -13.62
C ILE A 163 -6.78 10.03 -14.22
N ALA A 164 -6.27 8.82 -14.01
CA ALA A 164 -5.12 8.27 -14.70
C ALA A 164 -5.53 7.89 -16.13
N ASP A 165 -5.46 8.86 -17.03
CA ASP A 165 -5.87 8.76 -18.42
C ASP A 165 -4.65 8.36 -19.27
N GLY A 166 -4.40 7.04 -19.32
CA GLY A 166 -3.03 6.56 -19.44
C GLY A 166 -2.70 5.52 -20.49
N TYR A 167 -3.62 4.64 -20.91
CA TYR A 167 -3.25 3.60 -21.89
C TYR A 167 -3.18 4.14 -23.33
N GLY A 168 -3.97 5.16 -23.65
CA GLY A 168 -3.88 5.93 -24.88
C GLY A 168 -3.25 7.29 -24.66
N ASN A 169 -3.62 7.96 -23.57
CA ASN A 169 -3.14 9.29 -23.22
C ASN A 169 -1.94 9.24 -22.26
N ARG A 170 -1.29 10.38 -22.02
CA ARG A 170 -0.11 10.53 -21.15
C ARG A 170 -0.35 11.57 -20.07
N ARG A 171 -1.51 11.55 -19.42
CA ARG A 171 -1.90 12.62 -18.48
C ARG A 171 -2.60 12.11 -17.23
N VAL A 172 -2.54 12.94 -16.20
CA VAL A 172 -3.58 12.98 -15.18
C VAL A 172 -4.58 14.05 -15.59
N ALA A 173 -5.86 13.67 -15.72
CA ALA A 173 -6.95 14.61 -15.94
C ALA A 173 -7.70 14.85 -14.63
N VAL A 174 -8.13 16.08 -14.38
CA VAL A 174 -8.95 16.44 -13.23
C VAL A 174 -10.25 17.02 -13.71
N VAL A 175 -11.36 16.41 -13.28
CA VAL A 175 -12.72 16.82 -13.62
C VAL A 175 -13.49 17.20 -12.35
N ASP A 176 -14.51 18.03 -12.50
CA ASP A 176 -15.53 18.18 -11.47
C ASP A 176 -16.38 16.89 -11.39
N ALA A 177 -16.51 16.30 -10.20
CA ALA A 177 -17.08 14.96 -10.07
C ALA A 177 -18.61 14.91 -10.23
N ASP A 178 -19.31 16.05 -10.16
CA ASP A 178 -20.76 16.13 -10.35
C ASP A 178 -21.13 16.40 -11.81
N THR A 179 -20.39 17.28 -12.48
CA THR A 179 -20.67 17.71 -13.85
C THR A 179 -19.84 16.99 -14.91
N GLY A 180 -18.73 16.37 -14.51
CA GLY A 180 -17.76 15.73 -15.41
C GLY A 180 -16.93 16.71 -16.23
N LYS A 181 -17.07 18.02 -16.03
CA LYS A 181 -16.32 19.03 -16.79
C LYS A 181 -14.84 18.98 -16.42
N MET A 182 -13.97 18.90 -17.43
CA MET A 182 -12.52 18.98 -17.22
C MET A 182 -12.10 20.35 -16.69
N LYS A 183 -11.33 20.33 -15.61
CA LYS A 183 -10.80 21.53 -14.93
C LYS A 183 -9.35 21.79 -15.34
N ARG A 184 -8.52 20.74 -15.36
CA ARG A 184 -7.10 20.80 -15.68
C ARG A 184 -6.56 19.40 -16.01
N TYR A 185 -5.38 19.35 -16.62
CA TYR A 185 -4.62 18.13 -16.81
C TYR A 185 -3.13 18.44 -16.93
N TRP A 186 -2.28 17.43 -16.65
CA TRP A 186 -0.82 17.55 -16.78
C TRP A 186 -0.19 16.20 -17.12
N GLY A 187 0.99 16.23 -17.73
CA GLY A 187 1.88 15.09 -17.97
C GLY A 187 3.01 15.00 -16.95
N ALA A 188 4.00 14.15 -17.21
CA ALA A 188 5.14 13.97 -16.32
C ALA A 188 5.84 15.29 -15.99
N TYR A 189 6.30 15.41 -14.74
CA TYR A 189 6.90 16.63 -14.20
C TYR A 189 6.02 17.90 -14.24
N GLY A 190 4.71 17.76 -14.50
CA GLY A 190 3.78 18.88 -14.62
C GLY A 190 3.79 19.54 -16.01
N ASN A 191 4.46 18.91 -16.98
CA ASN A 191 4.54 19.39 -18.34
C ASN A 191 3.20 19.24 -19.08
N LYS A 192 3.02 20.00 -20.16
CA LYS A 192 1.94 19.70 -21.12
C LYS A 192 2.23 18.34 -21.77
N PRO A 193 1.24 17.43 -21.83
CA PRO A 193 1.46 16.11 -22.42
C PRO A 193 1.58 16.18 -23.94
N ASN A 194 2.39 15.29 -24.50
CA ASN A 194 2.66 15.15 -25.94
C ASN A 194 2.59 13.69 -26.37
N ASP A 195 1.86 13.41 -27.46
CA ASP A 195 1.60 12.06 -27.96
C ASP A 195 2.68 11.54 -28.93
N ALA A 196 3.76 12.29 -29.14
CA ALA A 196 4.88 11.84 -29.96
C ALA A 196 5.42 10.47 -29.50
N PRO A 197 5.78 9.56 -30.42
CA PRO A 197 6.37 8.28 -30.07
C PRO A 197 7.66 8.46 -29.26
N MET A 198 7.79 7.73 -28.14
CA MET A 198 8.95 7.83 -27.24
C MET A 198 9.94 6.64 -27.38
N GLY A 199 9.64 5.69 -28.26
CA GLY A 199 10.37 4.44 -28.35
C GLY A 199 10.28 3.58 -27.08
N ASN A 200 11.03 2.48 -27.08
CA ASN A 200 11.11 1.56 -25.94
C ASN A 200 11.71 2.24 -24.71
N TYR A 201 11.38 1.72 -23.53
CA TYR A 201 12.05 2.14 -22.30
C TYR A 201 13.52 1.71 -22.35
N ASP A 202 14.42 2.64 -21.98
CA ASP A 202 15.84 2.39 -21.80
C ASP A 202 16.21 2.84 -20.37
N PRO A 203 16.58 1.91 -19.48
CA PRO A 203 16.92 2.23 -18.09
C PRO A 203 18.18 3.09 -17.94
N LYS A 204 19.02 3.15 -18.98
CA LYS A 204 20.25 3.96 -19.02
C LYS A 204 20.01 5.37 -19.55
N ALA A 205 18.89 5.60 -20.24
CA ALA A 205 18.53 6.92 -20.73
C ALA A 205 18.12 7.85 -19.56
N PRO A 206 18.24 9.18 -19.75
CA PRO A 206 17.64 10.15 -18.82
C PRO A 206 16.13 9.90 -18.66
N PRO A 207 15.56 10.19 -17.47
CA PRO A 207 14.12 10.07 -17.26
C PRO A 207 13.28 10.81 -18.32
N ALA A 208 12.31 10.11 -18.89
CA ALA A 208 11.45 10.66 -19.92
C ALA A 208 10.65 11.86 -19.38
N GLN A 209 10.63 12.96 -20.13
CA GLN A 209 9.91 14.19 -19.76
C GLN A 209 8.40 14.15 -20.03
N GLN A 210 7.90 12.97 -20.37
CA GLN A 210 6.51 12.62 -20.62
C GLN A 210 6.24 11.30 -19.88
N PHE A 211 5.00 11.07 -19.45
CA PHE A 211 4.65 9.77 -18.89
C PHE A 211 4.77 8.69 -19.98
N ARG A 212 5.34 7.54 -19.64
CA ARG A 212 5.22 6.35 -20.47
C ARG A 212 3.81 5.80 -20.34
N ASN A 213 3.40 4.99 -21.31
CA ASN A 213 2.08 4.39 -21.27
C ASN A 213 2.18 3.01 -20.60
N PRO A 214 1.31 2.68 -19.63
CA PRO A 214 0.24 3.53 -19.14
C PRO A 214 0.66 4.47 -17.99
N VAL A 215 0.03 5.65 -17.93
CA VAL A 215 -0.27 6.30 -16.65
C VAL A 215 -1.30 5.41 -15.96
N HIS A 216 -0.87 4.56 -15.03
CA HIS A 216 -1.68 3.41 -14.61
C HIS A 216 -2.50 3.67 -13.36
N CYS A 217 -2.00 4.51 -12.46
CA CYS A 217 -2.65 4.83 -11.20
C CYS A 217 -2.62 6.33 -10.92
N VAL A 218 -3.62 6.78 -10.16
CA VAL A 218 -3.60 8.06 -9.45
C VAL A 218 -4.25 7.88 -8.10
N GLU A 219 -3.59 8.33 -7.05
CA GLU A 219 -4.07 8.31 -5.67
C GLU A 219 -3.68 9.60 -4.97
N ARG A 220 -4.47 10.03 -3.98
CA ARG A 220 -4.15 11.23 -3.21
C ARG A 220 -4.01 10.91 -1.73
N SER A 221 -2.97 11.43 -1.11
CA SER A 221 -2.69 11.25 0.31
C SER A 221 -3.42 12.27 1.19
N ASN A 222 -3.48 11.96 2.49
CA ASN A 222 -4.16 12.77 3.51
C ASN A 222 -3.56 14.19 3.65
N ASP A 223 -2.25 14.32 3.41
CA ASP A 223 -1.52 15.60 3.36
C ASP A 223 -1.73 16.37 2.05
N GLY A 224 -2.51 15.82 1.11
CA GLY A 224 -2.94 16.49 -0.11
C GLY A 224 -2.09 16.22 -1.35
N LEU A 225 -1.01 15.46 -1.25
CA LEU A 225 -0.16 15.13 -2.39
C LEU A 225 -0.81 14.09 -3.31
N VAL A 226 -0.58 14.21 -4.62
CA VAL A 226 -1.09 13.33 -5.66
C VAL A 226 0.03 12.43 -6.17
N TYR A 227 -0.16 11.12 -6.09
CA TYR A 227 0.80 10.09 -6.50
C TYR A 227 0.32 9.46 -7.81
N VAL A 228 1.23 9.33 -8.77
CA VAL A 228 0.93 8.88 -10.13
C VAL A 228 1.90 7.78 -10.54
N CYS A 229 1.37 6.65 -11.00
CA CYS A 229 2.17 5.53 -11.47
C CYS A 229 2.47 5.69 -12.97
N ASP A 230 3.74 5.91 -13.31
CA ASP A 230 4.24 5.85 -14.68
C ASP A 230 4.77 4.43 -14.92
N ARG A 231 3.87 3.53 -15.31
CA ARG A 231 4.07 2.08 -15.19
C ARG A 231 5.29 1.58 -15.94
N GLN A 232 5.39 1.92 -17.23
CA GLN A 232 6.55 1.57 -18.07
C GLN A 232 7.78 2.46 -17.80
N GLY A 233 7.64 3.55 -17.04
CA GLY A 233 8.76 4.37 -16.60
C GLY A 233 9.44 3.84 -15.34
N ASP A 234 8.93 2.74 -14.76
CA ASP A 234 9.37 2.14 -13.50
C ASP A 234 9.39 3.12 -12.33
N ARG A 235 8.46 4.08 -12.32
CA ARG A 235 8.49 5.18 -11.35
C ARG A 235 7.13 5.61 -10.86
N VAL A 236 7.12 6.15 -9.65
CA VAL A 236 6.01 6.92 -9.10
C VAL A 236 6.43 8.37 -9.01
N GLN A 237 5.62 9.26 -9.56
CA GLN A 237 5.79 10.71 -9.44
C GLN A 237 4.77 11.30 -8.48
N VAL A 238 5.20 12.28 -7.68
CA VAL A 238 4.39 12.97 -6.67
C VAL A 238 4.19 14.42 -7.08
N PHE A 239 2.95 14.91 -6.95
CA PHE A 239 2.53 16.24 -7.39
C PHE A 239 1.72 16.94 -6.30
N GLN A 240 1.68 18.26 -6.39
CA GLN A 240 0.63 19.06 -5.76
C GLN A 240 -0.71 18.88 -6.51
N PRO A 241 -1.87 19.18 -5.89
CA PRO A 241 -3.19 19.05 -6.52
C PRO A 241 -3.35 19.76 -7.87
N GLU A 242 -2.58 20.82 -8.12
CA GLU A 242 -2.60 21.63 -9.36
C GLU A 242 -1.73 21.03 -10.47
N GLY A 243 -0.98 19.95 -10.19
CA GLY A 243 -0.10 19.28 -11.16
C GLY A 243 1.36 19.71 -11.09
N LYS A 244 1.76 20.50 -10.08
CA LYS A 244 3.16 20.86 -9.87
C LYS A 244 3.94 19.67 -9.31
N PHE A 245 5.01 19.28 -10.00
CA PHE A 245 5.90 18.20 -9.55
C PHE A 245 6.53 18.49 -8.18
N VAL A 246 6.65 17.45 -7.35
CA VAL A 246 7.25 17.51 -6.00
C VAL A 246 8.49 16.63 -5.94
N LYS A 247 8.35 15.33 -6.20
CA LYS A 247 9.44 14.34 -6.15
C LYS A 247 9.07 13.09 -6.93
N GLU A 248 10.06 12.23 -7.20
CA GLU A 248 9.85 10.92 -7.81
C GLU A 248 10.77 9.87 -7.17
N ALA A 249 10.41 8.60 -7.34
CA ALA A 249 11.26 7.46 -7.05
C ALA A 249 11.07 6.37 -8.12
N PHE A 250 12.14 5.65 -8.40
CA PHE A 250 12.16 4.52 -9.34
C PHE A 250 12.15 3.22 -8.55
N TYR A 251 11.37 2.24 -9.00
CA TYR A 251 11.27 0.92 -8.38
C TYR A 251 11.66 -0.13 -9.40
N ALA A 252 12.72 -0.88 -9.15
CA ALA A 252 13.28 -1.85 -10.11
C ALA A 252 13.46 -1.28 -11.52
N LYS A 253 14.29 -0.24 -11.64
CA LYS A 253 14.55 0.52 -12.88
C LYS A 253 14.93 -0.33 -14.10
N GLU A 254 15.42 -1.55 -13.90
CA GLU A 254 15.77 -2.48 -14.98
C GLU A 254 14.56 -3.30 -15.49
N THR A 255 13.34 -3.00 -15.03
CA THR A 255 12.14 -3.74 -15.40
C THR A 255 11.67 -3.31 -16.79
N LEU A 256 11.73 -4.22 -17.75
CA LEU A 256 11.29 -3.94 -19.11
C LEU A 256 9.80 -4.31 -19.31
N ALA A 257 9.37 -4.39 -20.58
CA ALA A 257 8.04 -4.80 -20.99
C ALA A 257 6.92 -3.96 -20.36
N SER A 258 6.23 -4.48 -19.33
CA SER A 258 5.13 -3.82 -18.67
C SER A 258 5.54 -2.93 -17.51
N GLY A 259 6.82 -2.86 -17.15
CA GLY A 259 7.38 -2.04 -16.07
C GLY A 259 6.86 -2.40 -14.67
N SER A 260 7.26 -1.65 -13.65
CA SER A 260 7.10 -2.02 -12.24
C SER A 260 6.04 -1.24 -11.46
N ALA A 261 5.62 -0.07 -11.92
CA ALA A 261 4.74 0.82 -11.17
C ALA A 261 3.27 0.66 -11.60
N TRP A 262 2.56 -0.37 -11.15
CA TRP A 262 1.20 -0.62 -11.64
C TRP A 262 0.19 0.17 -10.82
N ASP A 263 -0.06 -0.23 -9.58
CA ASP A 263 -1.05 0.44 -8.74
C ASP A 263 -0.56 0.62 -7.30
N ILE A 264 -1.05 1.66 -6.62
CA ILE A 264 -0.69 1.94 -5.23
C ILE A 264 -1.90 2.06 -4.33
N THR A 265 -1.66 1.85 -3.05
CA THR A 265 -2.55 2.26 -1.97
C THR A 265 -1.72 2.65 -0.74
N PHE A 266 -2.36 3.25 0.25
CA PHE A 266 -1.68 3.73 1.46
C PHE A 266 -2.08 2.93 2.70
N SER A 267 -1.21 2.94 3.72
CA SER A 267 -1.59 2.51 5.06
C SER A 267 -2.70 3.39 5.63
N LYS A 268 -3.51 2.86 6.56
CA LYS A 268 -4.62 3.59 7.18
C LYS A 268 -4.27 4.34 8.46
N ASP A 269 -3.00 4.33 8.87
CA ASP A 269 -2.56 5.24 9.92
C ASP A 269 -2.70 6.70 9.46
N ARG A 270 -2.84 7.62 10.42
CA ARG A 270 -3.17 9.03 10.15
C ARG A 270 -2.22 9.69 9.14
N GLU A 271 -0.93 9.36 9.22
CA GLU A 271 0.14 9.92 8.38
C GLU A 271 0.26 9.24 7.01
N GLN A 272 -0.40 8.09 6.84
CA GLN A 272 -0.19 7.19 5.71
C GLN A 272 1.30 6.89 5.55
N ARG A 273 1.93 6.41 6.64
CA ARG A 273 3.38 6.17 6.69
C ARG A 273 3.88 5.27 5.57
N PHE A 274 3.07 4.31 5.14
CA PHE A 274 3.44 3.37 4.10
C PHE A 274 2.63 3.57 2.82
N MET A 275 3.31 3.45 1.70
CA MET A 275 2.73 3.22 0.39
C MET A 275 2.99 1.76 0.00
N PHE A 276 1.97 1.09 -0.49
CA PHE A 276 2.07 -0.27 -1.01
C PHE A 276 1.94 -0.21 -2.52
N LEU A 277 2.94 -0.73 -3.23
CA LEU A 277 3.00 -0.70 -4.69
C LEU A 277 2.89 -2.12 -5.25
N ALA A 278 1.85 -2.36 -6.05
CA ALA A 278 1.72 -3.54 -6.87
C ALA A 278 2.72 -3.47 -8.03
N ASP A 279 3.67 -4.40 -8.03
CA ASP A 279 4.64 -4.60 -9.11
C ASP A 279 4.28 -5.89 -9.84
N GLY A 280 3.39 -5.75 -10.82
CA GLY A 280 2.84 -6.89 -11.54
C GLY A 280 3.83 -7.58 -12.47
N GLN A 281 4.89 -6.89 -12.90
CA GLN A 281 5.91 -7.48 -13.78
C GLN A 281 6.94 -8.28 -13.00
N ASN A 282 7.21 -7.89 -11.75
CA ASN A 282 8.09 -8.62 -10.85
C ASN A 282 7.32 -9.41 -9.79
N GLU A 283 6.01 -9.61 -9.98
CA GLU A 283 5.15 -10.52 -9.22
C GLU A 283 5.24 -10.32 -7.70
N LYS A 284 5.25 -9.07 -7.23
CA LYS A 284 5.36 -8.74 -5.81
C LYS A 284 4.64 -7.46 -5.43
N VAL A 285 4.39 -7.28 -4.13
CA VAL A 285 3.95 -6.01 -3.54
C VAL A 285 5.12 -5.40 -2.78
N ARG A 286 5.50 -4.18 -3.14
CA ARG A 286 6.55 -3.39 -2.47
C ARG A 286 5.96 -2.56 -1.34
N VAL A 287 6.68 -2.47 -0.23
CA VAL A 287 6.32 -1.70 0.97
C VAL A 287 7.30 -0.54 1.08
N ILE A 288 6.79 0.68 0.99
CA ILE A 288 7.58 1.89 0.81
C ILE A 288 7.27 2.88 1.92
N LEU A 289 8.28 3.51 2.52
CA LEU A 289 8.11 4.66 3.39
C LEU A 289 7.65 5.86 2.55
N ARG A 290 6.42 6.35 2.76
CA ARG A 290 5.82 7.37 1.90
C ARG A 290 6.57 8.71 1.98
N GLU A 291 7.13 9.04 3.14
CA GLU A 291 7.89 10.27 3.37
C GLU A 291 9.16 10.31 2.52
N THR A 292 9.95 9.23 2.49
CA THR A 292 11.24 9.19 1.79
C THR A 292 11.15 8.56 0.39
N LEU A 293 10.08 7.83 0.10
CA LEU A 293 9.91 6.94 -1.05
C LEU A 293 10.90 5.76 -1.09
N GLU A 294 11.48 5.42 0.07
CA GLU A 294 12.39 4.28 0.20
C GLU A 294 11.60 2.98 0.35
N GLU A 295 11.92 1.96 -0.47
CA GLU A 295 11.41 0.60 -0.27
C GLU A 295 12.09 -0.02 0.95
N ILE A 296 11.30 -0.44 1.93
CA ILE A 296 11.79 -1.05 3.18
C ILE A 296 11.57 -2.56 3.23
N SER A 297 10.64 -3.08 2.45
CA SER A 297 10.40 -4.52 2.28
C SER A 297 9.50 -4.78 1.07
N ASN A 298 9.30 -6.05 0.74
CA ASN A 298 8.29 -6.49 -0.21
C ASN A 298 7.77 -7.87 0.22
N PHE A 299 6.66 -8.30 -0.37
CA PHE A 299 6.12 -9.65 -0.19
C PHE A 299 5.43 -10.15 -1.45
N GLY A 300 5.23 -11.46 -1.52
CA GLY A 300 4.79 -12.16 -2.72
C GLY A 300 5.95 -12.59 -3.61
N ASP A 301 5.65 -13.52 -4.52
CA ASP A 301 6.57 -14.06 -5.50
C ASP A 301 5.79 -14.67 -6.68
N GLY A 302 6.47 -15.06 -7.74
CA GLY A 302 5.89 -15.72 -8.90
C GLY A 302 5.23 -17.06 -8.58
N GLY A 303 3.97 -17.24 -9.01
CA GLY A 303 3.32 -18.54 -8.96
C GLY A 303 1.80 -18.53 -8.84
N ARG A 304 1.25 -19.71 -8.51
CA ARG A 304 -0.19 -20.01 -8.50
C ARG A 304 -0.75 -20.29 -7.11
N GLN A 305 0.10 -20.34 -6.08
CA GLN A 305 -0.33 -20.61 -4.70
C GLN A 305 -0.85 -19.34 -4.03
N PRO A 306 -1.59 -19.46 -2.91
CA PRO A 306 -1.93 -18.31 -2.08
C PRO A 306 -0.68 -17.52 -1.70
N GLY A 307 -0.73 -16.19 -1.84
CA GLY A 307 0.38 -15.29 -1.57
C GLY A 307 1.36 -15.13 -2.72
N GLN A 308 1.24 -15.94 -3.78
CA GLN A 308 1.99 -15.79 -5.03
C GLN A 308 1.16 -15.09 -6.11
N PHE A 309 1.85 -14.50 -7.09
CA PHE A 309 1.25 -13.70 -8.14
C PHE A 309 1.69 -14.16 -9.54
N TYR A 310 0.80 -14.01 -10.51
CA TYR A 310 1.12 -14.04 -11.95
C TYR A 310 1.26 -12.63 -12.53
N GLY A 311 0.49 -11.68 -12.00
CA GLY A 311 0.42 -10.31 -12.50
C GLY A 311 -0.44 -9.46 -11.59
N VAL A 312 0.08 -9.19 -10.39
CA VAL A 312 -0.60 -8.34 -9.39
C VAL A 312 -0.84 -6.95 -9.97
N HIS A 313 -2.12 -6.58 -10.10
CA HIS A 313 -2.54 -5.51 -10.98
C HIS A 313 -3.10 -4.28 -10.27
N SER A 314 -4.00 -4.49 -9.31
CA SER A 314 -4.58 -3.41 -8.51
C SER A 314 -4.53 -3.80 -7.04
N ILE A 315 -4.48 -2.79 -6.17
CA ILE A 315 -4.31 -2.97 -4.73
C ILE A 315 -5.16 -1.96 -3.96
N ALA A 316 -5.77 -2.39 -2.86
CA ALA A 316 -6.54 -1.53 -1.95
C ALA A 316 -6.37 -1.93 -0.49
N THR A 317 -6.47 -0.97 0.42
CA THR A 317 -6.37 -1.17 1.87
C THR A 317 -7.72 -0.96 2.56
N ASP A 318 -8.13 -1.86 3.46
CA ASP A 318 -9.30 -1.65 4.34
C ASP A 318 -8.97 -0.90 5.62
N SER A 319 -9.98 -0.51 6.41
CA SER A 319 -9.83 0.24 7.66
C SER A 319 -8.97 -0.46 8.73
N LYS A 320 -8.82 -1.79 8.64
CA LYS A 320 -8.00 -2.63 9.53
C LYS A 320 -6.56 -2.77 9.04
N GLY A 321 -6.23 -2.17 7.90
CA GLY A 321 -4.92 -2.21 7.28
C GLY A 321 -4.67 -3.44 6.41
N ASN A 322 -5.66 -4.33 6.23
CA ASN A 322 -5.50 -5.48 5.33
C ASN A 322 -5.42 -5.00 3.88
N LEU A 323 -4.65 -5.72 3.07
CA LEU A 323 -4.52 -5.45 1.64
C LEU A 323 -5.33 -6.43 0.83
N TYR A 324 -5.93 -5.93 -0.25
CA TYR A 324 -6.64 -6.73 -1.24
C TYR A 324 -5.98 -6.49 -2.58
N THR A 325 -5.67 -7.55 -3.30
CA THR A 325 -5.00 -7.47 -4.59
C THR A 325 -5.81 -8.22 -5.64
N THR A 326 -5.83 -7.71 -6.86
CA THR A 326 -6.35 -8.41 -8.03
C THR A 326 -5.24 -8.78 -8.99
N GLU A 327 -5.38 -9.89 -9.70
CA GLU A 327 -4.44 -10.34 -10.70
C GLU A 327 -5.05 -10.38 -12.11
N THR A 328 -4.31 -9.80 -13.05
CA THR A 328 -4.69 -9.78 -14.47
C THR A 328 -4.12 -10.99 -15.21
N TYR A 329 -4.29 -11.05 -16.54
CA TYR A 329 -3.85 -12.15 -17.39
C TYR A 329 -4.40 -13.51 -16.91
N GLU A 330 -3.54 -14.52 -16.73
CA GLU A 330 -3.91 -15.84 -16.22
C GLU A 330 -3.90 -15.94 -14.68
N GLY A 331 -3.64 -14.82 -14.00
CA GLY A 331 -3.71 -14.76 -12.54
C GLY A 331 -5.14 -14.92 -12.02
N LYS A 332 -6.11 -14.23 -12.66
CA LYS A 332 -7.58 -14.39 -12.52
C LYS A 332 -8.09 -14.57 -11.07
N ARG A 333 -7.43 -13.92 -10.11
CA ARG A 333 -7.67 -14.10 -8.68
C ARG A 333 -7.70 -12.76 -7.97
N VAL A 334 -8.57 -12.70 -6.96
CA VAL A 334 -8.51 -11.67 -5.92
C VAL A 334 -8.01 -12.35 -4.64
N GLN A 335 -7.06 -11.71 -3.95
CA GLN A 335 -6.46 -12.24 -2.73
C GLN A 335 -6.53 -11.19 -1.61
N LYS A 336 -6.67 -11.67 -0.37
CA LYS A 336 -6.60 -10.85 0.84
C LYS A 336 -5.33 -11.16 1.60
N PHE A 337 -4.68 -10.11 2.07
CA PHE A 337 -3.48 -10.13 2.87
C PHE A 337 -3.78 -9.47 4.21
N VAL A 338 -3.86 -10.26 5.26
CA VAL A 338 -4.16 -9.80 6.60
C VAL A 338 -2.97 -9.04 7.16
N TYR A 339 -3.20 -7.83 7.65
CA TYR A 339 -2.16 -7.08 8.34
C TYR A 339 -1.92 -7.65 9.73
N LYS A 340 -0.66 -8.00 10.01
CA LYS A 340 -0.28 -8.66 11.25
C LYS A 340 0.51 -7.76 12.20
N GLY A 341 0.68 -6.49 11.83
CA GLY A 341 1.56 -5.55 12.54
C GLY A 341 2.99 -5.53 11.97
N LEU A 342 3.83 -4.69 12.57
CA LEU A 342 5.27 -4.59 12.28
C LEU A 342 6.00 -5.62 13.17
N GLY A 343 6.70 -6.60 12.58
CA GLY A 343 7.60 -7.55 13.28
C GLY A 343 7.03 -8.65 14.19
N SER A 344 5.81 -8.55 14.71
CA SER A 344 5.23 -9.47 15.73
C SER A 344 5.14 -10.96 15.32
N ASN A 345 4.93 -11.23 14.03
CA ASN A 345 4.74 -12.59 13.53
C ASN A 345 6.04 -13.38 13.36
N LEU A 346 7.14 -12.73 12.99
CA LEU A 346 8.46 -13.38 12.88
C LEU A 346 8.86 -13.97 14.24
N LEU A 347 8.56 -13.26 15.34
CA LEU A 347 8.74 -13.79 16.69
C LEU A 347 7.89 -15.04 16.95
N LYS A 348 6.61 -15.03 16.56
CA LYS A 348 5.72 -16.20 16.70
C LYS A 348 6.23 -17.40 15.89
N GLU A 349 6.53 -17.20 14.62
CA GLU A 349 7.01 -18.24 13.70
C GLU A 349 8.30 -18.87 14.20
N ARG A 350 9.23 -18.05 14.69
CA ARG A 350 10.53 -18.50 15.23
C ARG A 350 10.45 -18.97 16.69
N LYS A 351 9.28 -18.89 17.32
CA LYS A 351 9.07 -19.15 18.76
C LYS A 351 10.03 -18.35 19.65
N GLN A 352 10.32 -17.12 19.24
CA GLN A 352 11.20 -16.21 19.95
C GLN A 352 10.38 -15.20 20.75
N THR A 353 10.99 -14.67 21.80
CA THR A 353 10.33 -13.77 22.75
C THR A 353 11.05 -12.43 22.88
N LEU A 354 10.32 -11.38 23.26
CA LEU A 354 10.82 -10.01 23.41
C LEU A 354 10.55 -9.47 24.82
N ALA A 355 11.55 -8.76 25.35
CA ALA A 355 11.49 -7.94 26.57
C ALA A 355 11.97 -6.50 26.29
N VAL A 356 11.35 -5.50 26.91
CA VAL A 356 11.62 -4.08 26.63
C VAL A 356 11.97 -3.28 27.89
N ALA A 357 13.03 -2.47 27.84
CA ALA A 357 13.36 -1.48 28.86
C ALA A 357 13.47 -0.09 28.25
N GLU A 358 12.47 0.76 28.46
CA GLU A 358 12.47 2.13 27.93
C GLU A 358 12.59 3.16 29.05
N SER A 359 12.89 4.40 28.71
CA SER A 359 13.00 5.49 29.69
C SER A 359 12.30 6.73 29.18
N SER A 360 12.84 7.36 28.14
CA SER A 360 12.39 8.67 27.69
C SER A 360 11.24 8.59 26.70
N ALA A 361 11.00 7.44 26.08
CA ALA A 361 9.79 7.12 25.32
C ALA A 361 8.53 6.91 26.20
N GLY A 362 8.70 6.75 27.52
CA GLY A 362 7.62 6.89 28.50
C GLY A 362 6.53 5.80 28.48
N GLY A 363 6.82 4.62 27.94
CA GLY A 363 5.88 3.49 27.87
C GLY A 363 5.37 3.21 26.46
N LEU A 364 5.68 4.09 25.49
CA LEU A 364 5.17 3.97 24.12
C LEU A 364 5.72 2.74 23.39
N ILE A 365 6.95 2.31 23.70
CA ILE A 365 7.53 1.11 23.07
C ILE A 365 6.81 -0.14 23.60
N ASN A 366 6.65 -0.24 24.92
CA ASN A 366 5.90 -1.32 25.55
C ASN A 366 4.46 -1.35 25.02
N ALA A 367 3.78 -0.20 24.96
CA ALA A 367 2.41 -0.10 24.46
C ALA A 367 2.29 -0.56 23.00
N ALA A 368 3.25 -0.20 22.14
CA ALA A 368 3.24 -0.60 20.74
C ALA A 368 3.33 -2.12 20.54
N PHE A 369 4.18 -2.81 21.32
CA PHE A 369 4.26 -4.27 21.25
C PHE A 369 3.05 -4.96 21.86
N VAL A 370 2.53 -4.48 22.99
CA VAL A 370 1.33 -5.07 23.63
C VAL A 370 0.08 -4.90 22.77
N ALA A 371 -0.03 -3.79 22.03
CA ALA A 371 -1.16 -3.54 21.13
C ALA A 371 -1.21 -4.48 19.91
N ALA A 372 -0.11 -5.19 19.62
CA ALA A 372 -0.07 -6.12 18.50
C ALA A 372 -0.95 -7.37 18.78
N PRO A 373 -1.85 -7.76 17.86
CA PRO A 373 -2.69 -8.94 18.04
C PRO A 373 -1.88 -10.22 18.35
N GLY A 374 -2.23 -10.89 19.46
CA GLY A 374 -1.54 -12.08 19.95
C GLY A 374 -0.16 -11.80 20.54
N ALA A 375 0.10 -10.57 21.03
CA ALA A 375 1.33 -10.21 21.75
C ALA A 375 1.66 -11.16 22.91
N SER A 376 0.65 -11.68 23.60
CA SER A 376 0.81 -12.60 24.73
C SER A 376 1.59 -13.89 24.39
N ALA A 377 1.75 -14.24 23.12
CA ALA A 377 2.52 -15.41 22.69
C ALA A 377 4.03 -15.16 22.59
N TRP A 378 4.50 -13.91 22.53
CA TRP A 378 5.91 -13.59 22.27
C TRP A 378 6.44 -12.40 23.08
N TYR A 379 5.59 -11.51 23.59
CA TYR A 379 6.02 -10.39 24.41
C TYR A 379 5.94 -10.75 25.90
N LEU A 380 7.09 -10.85 26.57
CA LEU A 380 7.17 -11.27 27.97
C LEU A 380 6.93 -10.13 28.96
N GLY A 381 7.07 -8.89 28.50
CA GLY A 381 6.88 -7.70 29.33
C GLY A 381 8.00 -6.69 29.16
N GLY A 382 7.96 -5.69 30.01
CA GLY A 382 8.96 -4.64 30.01
C GLY A 382 8.78 -3.66 31.15
N CYS A 383 9.65 -2.65 31.18
CA CYS A 383 9.69 -1.67 32.25
C CYS A 383 10.03 -0.27 31.73
N VAL A 384 9.55 0.73 32.46
CA VAL A 384 9.91 2.14 32.25
C VAL A 384 10.93 2.55 33.31
N VAL A 385 12.21 2.62 32.94
CA VAL A 385 13.36 2.93 33.80
C VAL A 385 13.63 4.44 33.77
N TYR A 386 12.67 5.21 34.29
CA TYR A 386 12.71 6.68 34.22
C TYR A 386 13.69 7.32 35.20
N THR A 387 13.89 6.70 36.37
CA THR A 387 14.71 7.27 37.45
C THR A 387 15.89 6.38 37.82
N GLY A 388 16.90 6.98 38.45
CA GLY A 388 18.03 6.23 39.01
C GLY A 388 17.60 5.19 40.06
N ALA A 389 16.48 5.40 40.76
CA ALA A 389 15.92 4.47 41.73
C ALA A 389 15.21 3.27 41.07
N SER A 390 14.52 3.48 39.93
CA SER A 390 13.88 2.39 39.18
C SER A 390 14.88 1.41 38.56
N ARG A 391 16.09 1.87 38.26
CA ARG A 391 17.12 1.04 37.61
C ARG A 391 17.51 -0.22 38.41
N PRO A 392 17.94 -0.14 39.69
CA PRO A 392 18.20 -1.34 40.47
C PRO A 392 16.91 -2.13 40.77
N ALA A 393 15.78 -1.46 40.99
CA ALA A 393 14.54 -2.12 41.35
C ALA A 393 13.97 -3.00 40.21
N LEU A 394 14.01 -2.51 38.97
CA LEU A 394 13.39 -3.18 37.82
C LEU A 394 14.38 -4.06 37.05
N LEU A 395 15.65 -3.65 36.96
CA LEU A 395 16.65 -4.34 36.15
C LEU A 395 17.82 -4.92 36.95
N GLY A 396 17.88 -4.71 38.27
CA GLY A 396 18.99 -5.18 39.10
C GLY A 396 20.34 -4.56 38.73
N ILE A 397 20.34 -3.42 38.03
CA ILE A 397 21.57 -2.71 37.65
C ILE A 397 22.01 -1.84 38.83
N ALA A 398 23.04 -2.30 39.53
CA ALA A 398 23.63 -1.62 40.68
C ALA A 398 24.59 -0.49 40.24
N PRO A 399 24.98 0.42 41.14
CA PRO A 399 25.94 1.49 40.81
C PRO A 399 27.26 0.98 40.22
N GLN A 400 27.75 -0.17 40.65
CA GLN A 400 28.97 -0.80 40.15
C GLN A 400 28.86 -1.28 38.68
N ASP A 401 27.68 -1.70 38.23
CA ASP A 401 27.42 -2.07 36.83
C ASP A 401 27.54 -0.87 35.89
N MET A 402 27.50 0.35 36.43
CA MET A 402 27.58 1.61 35.66
C MET A 402 29.01 2.15 35.55
N THR A 403 30.00 1.41 36.04
CA THR A 403 31.41 1.87 36.02
C THR A 403 31.84 2.18 34.59
N GLY A 404 32.32 3.41 34.35
CA GLY A 404 32.73 3.86 33.02
C GLY A 404 31.57 4.20 32.07
N MET A 405 30.33 4.17 32.53
CA MET A 405 29.13 4.44 31.72
C MET A 405 28.28 5.56 32.33
N ARG A 406 27.58 6.29 31.47
CA ARG A 406 26.57 7.28 31.84
C ARG A 406 25.22 6.88 31.25
N PRO A 407 24.09 7.29 31.85
CA PRO A 407 22.80 7.14 31.19
C PRO A 407 22.70 7.97 29.90
N ALA A 408 21.73 7.63 29.05
CA ALA A 408 21.58 8.21 27.70
C ALA A 408 22.87 8.11 26.85
N SER A 409 23.48 6.93 26.84
CA SER A 409 24.60 6.61 25.95
C SER A 409 24.44 5.20 25.36
N GLU A 410 25.13 4.93 24.26
CA GLU A 410 25.08 3.62 23.60
C GLU A 410 25.46 2.46 24.53
N PRO A 411 26.58 2.50 25.28
CA PRO A 411 26.91 1.42 26.23
C PRO A 411 25.84 1.18 27.30
N TYR A 412 25.14 2.24 27.72
CA TYR A 412 24.06 2.10 28.70
C TYR A 412 22.80 1.50 28.08
N ALA A 413 22.44 1.88 26.85
CA ALA A 413 21.34 1.26 26.12
C ALA A 413 21.60 -0.24 25.94
N GLU A 414 22.81 -0.63 25.53
CA GLU A 414 23.19 -2.05 25.39
C GLU A 414 23.05 -2.81 26.72
N LEU A 415 23.52 -2.21 27.83
CA LEU A 415 23.36 -2.79 29.16
C LEU A 415 21.87 -2.98 29.53
N LEU A 416 21.03 -1.99 29.27
CA LEU A 416 19.58 -2.08 29.52
C LEU A 416 18.93 -3.21 28.70
N ALA A 417 19.24 -3.30 27.41
CA ALA A 417 18.67 -4.31 26.52
C ALA A 417 19.07 -5.73 26.96
N ARG A 418 20.35 -5.94 27.30
CA ARG A 418 20.83 -7.22 27.82
C ARG A 418 20.17 -7.58 29.16
N ARG A 419 20.12 -6.63 30.09
CA ARG A 419 19.57 -6.87 31.43
C ARG A 419 18.09 -7.20 31.40
N VAL A 420 17.28 -6.50 30.61
CA VAL A 420 15.85 -6.80 30.52
C VAL A 420 15.58 -8.15 29.86
N ARG A 421 16.36 -8.49 28.82
CA ARG A 421 16.32 -9.80 28.17
C ARG A 421 16.61 -10.91 29.17
N ASP A 422 17.74 -10.81 29.87
CA ASP A 422 18.21 -11.85 30.78
C ASP A 422 17.26 -12.02 31.99
N ARG A 423 16.72 -10.91 32.54
CA ARG A 423 15.79 -10.99 33.68
C ARG A 423 14.45 -11.63 33.35
N LEU A 424 13.92 -11.40 32.15
CA LEU A 424 12.66 -11.98 31.71
C LEU A 424 12.84 -13.31 30.96
N GLY A 425 14.08 -13.74 30.71
CA GLY A 425 14.36 -14.94 29.93
C GLY A 425 13.90 -14.81 28.47
N ALA A 426 13.93 -13.60 27.92
CA ALA A 426 13.51 -13.36 26.54
C ALA A 426 14.60 -13.78 25.53
N THR A 427 14.22 -14.09 24.28
CA THR A 427 15.19 -14.23 23.19
C THR A 427 15.82 -12.89 22.82
N TRP A 428 15.02 -11.83 22.87
CA TRP A 428 15.38 -10.48 22.49
C TRP A 428 15.15 -9.50 23.64
N GLY A 429 16.10 -8.57 23.80
CA GLY A 429 15.96 -7.36 24.59
C GLY A 429 16.01 -6.14 23.70
N LEU A 430 15.11 -5.20 23.93
CA LEU A 430 15.14 -3.87 23.30
C LEU A 430 15.19 -2.82 24.40
N SER A 431 15.99 -1.77 24.19
CA SER A 431 16.03 -0.66 25.11
C SER A 431 16.03 0.70 24.43
N GLU A 432 15.60 1.69 25.21
CA GLU A 432 15.66 3.11 24.86
C GLU A 432 16.04 3.91 26.11
N THR A 433 16.95 4.87 25.96
CA THR A 433 17.32 5.85 26.98
C THR A 433 17.69 7.19 26.35
N GLY A 434 17.14 8.29 26.85
CA GLY A 434 17.35 9.58 26.22
C GLY A 434 16.83 10.79 27.00
N ALA A 435 16.67 11.90 26.27
CA ALA A 435 16.22 13.19 26.74
C ALA A 435 15.12 13.72 25.80
N SER A 436 13.85 13.39 26.08
CA SER A 436 12.74 13.81 25.22
C SER A 436 12.51 15.32 25.20
N GLY A 437 12.97 16.07 26.21
CA GLY A 437 12.78 17.52 26.30
C GLY A 437 11.83 17.95 27.43
N PRO A 438 11.46 19.23 27.52
CA PRO A 438 11.87 20.32 26.61
C PRO A 438 13.31 20.80 26.82
N SER A 439 13.91 20.51 27.97
CA SER A 439 15.33 20.73 28.24
C SER A 439 16.15 19.47 27.96
N GLY A 440 17.47 19.63 27.87
CA GLY A 440 18.40 18.50 27.89
C GLY A 440 18.34 17.70 29.19
N ASN A 441 19.10 16.62 29.25
CA ASN A 441 19.24 15.83 30.48
C ASN A 441 20.42 16.33 31.34
N ARG A 442 20.49 15.84 32.58
CA ARG A 442 21.57 16.18 33.54
C ARG A 442 22.95 15.65 33.15
N TYR A 443 23.05 14.86 32.08
CA TYR A 443 24.30 14.25 31.59
C TYR A 443 24.93 15.06 30.45
N GLY A 444 24.26 16.11 29.98
CA GLY A 444 24.75 17.03 28.96
C GLY A 444 24.13 16.85 27.58
N ASP A 445 23.20 15.91 27.40
CA ASP A 445 22.57 15.68 26.10
C ASP A 445 21.44 16.69 25.84
N LYS A 446 21.30 17.11 24.59
CA LYS A 446 20.26 18.05 24.13
C LYS A 446 18.88 17.39 24.14
N PRO A 447 17.78 18.17 24.21
CA PRO A 447 16.46 17.59 23.94
C PRO A 447 16.43 16.98 22.53
N GLY A 448 15.79 15.83 22.41
CA GLY A 448 15.76 15.08 21.16
C GLY A 448 16.87 14.03 21.00
N HIS A 449 17.72 13.85 22.01
CA HIS A 449 18.76 12.82 22.04
C HIS A 449 18.22 11.50 22.64
N ALA A 450 18.47 10.37 21.99
CA ALA A 450 18.25 9.04 22.58
C ALA A 450 19.24 7.99 22.03
N CYS A 451 19.60 7.02 22.87
CA CYS A 451 20.29 5.80 22.45
C CYS A 451 19.34 4.61 22.56
N ILE A 452 19.36 3.75 21.54
CA ILE A 452 18.46 2.62 21.41
C ILE A 452 19.30 1.39 21.08
N ALA A 453 19.09 0.28 21.80
CA ALA A 453 19.84 -0.95 21.58
C ALA A 453 18.94 -2.18 21.50
N VAL A 454 19.36 -3.14 20.67
CA VAL A 454 18.79 -4.48 20.57
C VAL A 454 19.84 -5.49 21.02
N SER A 455 19.44 -6.45 21.82
CA SER A 455 20.27 -7.57 22.29
C SER A 455 19.57 -8.90 22.03
N GLY A 456 20.28 -9.91 21.53
CA GLY A 456 19.69 -11.18 21.10
C GLY A 456 20.59 -11.94 20.12
N PRO A 457 20.02 -12.73 19.19
CA PRO A 457 20.74 -13.35 18.09
C PRO A 457 21.63 -12.39 17.29
N ILE A 458 21.26 -11.11 17.23
CA ILE A 458 22.07 -10.01 16.73
C ILE A 458 22.05 -8.89 17.79
N GLU A 459 23.19 -8.22 17.96
CA GLU A 459 23.32 -7.02 18.77
C GLU A 459 23.40 -5.79 17.86
N ALA A 460 22.72 -4.71 18.21
CA ALA A 460 22.80 -3.44 17.50
C ALA A 460 22.51 -2.26 18.43
N VAL A 461 23.11 -1.12 18.15
CA VAL A 461 22.88 0.13 18.89
C VAL A 461 22.92 1.31 17.94
N ILE A 462 22.06 2.30 18.19
CA ILE A 462 22.03 3.57 17.44
C ILE A 462 21.83 4.74 18.39
N THR A 463 22.30 5.91 17.95
CA THR A 463 21.96 7.21 18.53
C THR A 463 20.99 7.96 17.60
N VAL A 464 19.98 8.58 18.19
CA VAL A 464 18.94 9.38 17.54
C VAL A 464 19.05 10.81 18.04
N GLU A 465 19.08 11.76 17.10
CA GLU A 465 19.10 13.20 17.37
C GLU A 465 17.99 13.86 16.54
N THR A 466 16.93 14.35 17.20
CA THR A 466 15.81 14.99 16.51
C THR A 466 16.01 16.49 16.29
N GLY A 467 16.89 17.12 17.08
CA GLY A 467 17.06 18.57 17.09
C GLY A 467 15.83 19.34 17.59
N SER A 468 14.84 18.67 18.19
CA SER A 468 13.58 19.25 18.63
C SER A 468 13.50 19.36 20.16
N ALA A 469 12.92 20.46 20.64
CA ALA A 469 12.56 20.63 22.05
C ALA A 469 11.14 20.13 22.37
N ASP A 470 10.38 19.65 21.38
CA ASP A 470 9.04 19.11 21.58
C ASP A 470 9.11 17.73 22.25
N ARG A 471 8.69 17.67 23.52
CA ARG A 471 8.72 16.46 24.32
C ARG A 471 7.93 15.32 23.70
N GLU A 472 6.67 15.57 23.33
CA GLU A 472 5.78 14.51 22.90
C GLU A 472 6.22 13.97 21.54
N ALA A 473 6.56 14.86 20.61
CA ALA A 473 7.08 14.48 19.30
C ALA A 473 8.36 13.63 19.40
N ASN A 474 9.25 13.96 20.35
CA ASN A 474 10.46 13.19 20.60
C ASN A 474 10.15 11.79 21.17
N MET A 475 9.20 11.68 22.11
CA MET A 475 8.78 10.38 22.65
C MET A 475 8.29 9.43 21.55
N TRP A 476 7.43 9.93 20.65
CA TRP A 476 6.95 9.17 19.49
C TRP A 476 8.07 8.81 18.53
N THR A 477 9.01 9.73 18.29
CA THR A 477 10.17 9.48 17.44
C THR A 477 11.05 8.37 18.02
N PHE A 478 11.39 8.42 19.30
CA PHE A 478 12.20 7.39 19.96
C PHE A 478 11.52 6.03 19.90
N ALA A 479 10.21 5.98 20.17
CA ALA A 479 9.44 4.74 20.07
C ALA A 479 9.47 4.16 18.65
N ARG A 480 9.25 5.00 17.63
CA ARG A 480 9.32 4.57 16.23
C ARG A 480 10.71 4.03 15.86
N ARG A 481 11.78 4.76 16.20
CA ARG A 481 13.16 4.34 15.89
C ARG A 481 13.54 3.03 16.59
N ALA A 482 12.99 2.77 17.78
CA ALA A 482 13.17 1.52 18.50
C ALA A 482 12.50 0.33 17.79
N LEU A 483 11.26 0.50 17.32
CA LEU A 483 10.56 -0.51 16.53
C LEU A 483 11.28 -0.82 15.21
N GLU A 484 11.77 0.20 14.52
CA GLU A 484 12.52 0.06 13.25
C GLU A 484 13.84 -0.68 13.44
N LEU A 485 14.61 -0.33 14.48
CA LEU A 485 15.86 -1.03 14.80
C LEU A 485 15.58 -2.51 15.11
N PHE A 486 14.57 -2.77 15.95
CA PHE A 486 14.19 -4.13 16.30
C PHE A 486 13.75 -4.95 15.09
N GLU A 487 12.90 -4.39 14.23
CA GLU A 487 12.46 -5.07 13.01
C GLU A 487 13.64 -5.39 12.08
N SER A 488 14.58 -4.46 11.92
CA SER A 488 15.80 -4.68 11.12
C SER A 488 16.64 -5.84 11.66
N CYS A 489 16.87 -5.88 12.98
CA CYS A 489 17.60 -6.95 13.65
C CYS A 489 16.88 -8.30 13.52
N LEU A 490 15.56 -8.33 13.76
CA LEU A 490 14.75 -9.54 13.68
C LEU A 490 14.75 -10.15 12.27
N ARG A 491 14.76 -9.31 11.23
CA ARG A 491 14.82 -9.77 9.83
C ARG A 491 16.19 -10.30 9.43
N LYS A 492 17.27 -9.69 9.94
CA LYS A 492 18.66 -10.10 9.65
C LYS A 492 19.09 -11.33 10.43
N ALA A 493 18.44 -11.61 11.56
CA ALA A 493 18.75 -12.78 12.36
C ALA A 493 18.48 -14.06 11.56
N PRO A 494 19.36 -15.07 11.68
CA PRO A 494 19.21 -16.35 11.00
C PRO A 494 17.97 -17.13 11.45
#